data_AF-A0A938R2R4-F1
#
_entry.id   AF-A0A938R2R4-F1
#
_cell.length_a   1.000
_cell.length_b   1.000
_cell.length_c   1.000
_cell.angle_alpha   90.00
_cell.angle_beta   90.00
_cell.angle_gamma   90.00
#
_symmetry.space_group_name_H-M   'P 1'
#
loop_
_entity.id
_entity.type
_entity.pdbx_description
1 polymer ?
#
loop_
_entity_poly.entity_id
_entity_poly.type
_entity_poly.pdbx_seq_one_letter_code
_entity_poly.pdbx_strand_id
1 'polypeptide(L)'
;MGSKRSEKKFNSEIKLDKKHAQILININQLSKTYIEAKEIIEGLGMHILKTKYLSPNKILLKLDTKDMRAAALKLTENGFLVVKGYNAVLF
;
A
#
# COMPACT_ATOMS: atom_id res chain seq x y z
N MET A 1 8.16 -2.91 30.09
CA MET A 1 8.30 -3.59 28.77
C MET A 1 7.02 -3.40 27.97
N GLY A 2 6.94 -2.31 27.21
CA GLY A 2 5.78 -1.99 26.37
C GLY A 2 6.14 -2.22 24.90
N SER A 3 5.49 -3.18 24.23
CA SER A 3 5.55 -3.37 22.77
C SER A 3 4.44 -4.32 22.26
N LYS A 4 3.19 -4.13 22.69
CA LYS A 4 2.02 -4.83 22.08
C LYS A 4 0.83 -3.91 21.76
N ARG A 5 0.91 -2.61 22.08
CA ARG A 5 -0.22 -1.67 21.91
C ARG A 5 -0.24 -0.90 20.58
N SER A 6 0.88 -0.79 19.86
CA SER A 6 0.93 0.06 18.67
C SER A 6 0.31 -0.58 17.42
N GLU A 7 0.44 -1.89 17.20
CA GLU A 7 -0.10 -2.53 15.99
C GLU A 7 -1.63 -2.56 15.94
N LYS A 8 -2.30 -2.68 17.09
CA LYS A 8 -3.77 -2.70 17.16
C LYS A 8 -4.42 -1.36 16.81
N LYS A 9 -3.73 -0.21 16.96
CA LYS A 9 -4.31 1.09 16.58
C LYS A 9 -4.25 1.36 15.07
N PHE A 10 -3.23 0.86 14.38
CA PHE A 10 -3.07 1.13 12.94
C PHE A 10 -4.04 0.35 12.05
N ASN A 11 -4.41 -0.89 12.44
CA ASN A 11 -5.41 -1.67 11.69
C ASN A 11 -6.81 -1.04 11.73
N SER A 12 -7.17 -0.33 12.80
CA SER A 12 -8.48 0.29 13.00
C SER A 12 -8.75 1.48 12.08
N GLU A 13 -7.72 2.03 11.45
CA GLU A 13 -7.80 3.22 10.60
C GLU A 13 -7.83 2.92 9.09
N ILE A 14 -7.66 1.66 8.72
CA ILE A 14 -7.73 1.21 7.33
C ILE A 14 -9.20 0.90 7.04
N LYS A 15 -9.94 1.91 6.58
CA LYS A 15 -11.27 1.69 5.99
C LYS A 15 -11.08 1.01 4.64
N LEU A 16 -11.39 -0.28 4.61
CA LEU A 16 -11.39 -1.08 3.39
C LEU A 16 -12.42 -0.52 2.42
N ASP A 17 -11.98 -0.26 1.19
CA ASP A 17 -12.85 0.23 0.14
C ASP A 17 -13.42 -0.96 -0.66
N LYS A 18 -14.75 -0.99 -0.81
CA LYS A 18 -15.44 -2.08 -1.53
C LYS A 18 -15.29 -1.99 -3.05
N LYS A 19 -14.80 -0.87 -3.59
CA LYS A 19 -14.67 -0.62 -5.03
C LYS A 19 -13.22 -0.57 -5.51
N HIS A 20 -12.27 -0.42 -4.60
CA HIS A 20 -10.88 -0.10 -4.90
C HIS A 20 -9.93 -0.91 -4.05
N ALA A 21 -8.89 -1.46 -4.66
CA ALA A 21 -7.84 -2.17 -3.96
C ALA A 21 -6.97 -1.20 -3.17
N GLN A 22 -6.41 -1.67 -2.07
CA GLN A 22 -5.48 -0.91 -1.25
C GLN A 22 -4.22 -1.73 -1.00
N ILE A 23 -3.04 -1.12 -1.19
CA ILE A 23 -1.76 -1.77 -0.93
C ILE A 23 -0.98 -0.97 0.10
N LEU A 24 -0.56 -1.66 1.16
CA LEU A 24 0.31 -1.14 2.20
C LEU A 24 1.74 -1.54 1.87
N ILE A 25 2.59 -0.55 1.62
CA ILE A 25 4.01 -0.75 1.36
C ILE A 25 4.87 -0.05 2.39
N ASN A 26 6.04 -0.62 2.65
CA ASN A 26 7.10 0.07 3.33
C ASN A 26 7.92 0.89 2.33
N ILE A 27 8.17 2.15 2.66
CA ILE A 27 9.09 3.03 1.94
C ILE A 27 10.27 3.38 2.84
N ASN A 28 11.41 3.63 2.21
CA ASN A 28 12.61 4.14 2.87
C ASN A 28 13.10 5.34 2.04
N GLN A 29 13.19 6.52 2.66
CA GLN A 29 13.59 7.77 1.99
C GLN A 29 14.97 7.69 1.33
N LEU A 30 15.82 6.73 1.72
CA LEU A 30 17.15 6.56 1.15
C LEU A 30 17.21 5.68 -0.11
N SER A 31 16.22 4.80 -0.33
CA SER A 31 16.35 3.76 -1.37
C SER A 31 15.06 3.35 -2.07
N LYS A 32 13.91 3.56 -1.46
CA LYS A 32 12.60 3.16 -1.98
C LYS A 32 11.58 4.23 -1.65
N THR A 33 11.50 5.23 -2.53
CA THR A 33 10.64 6.39 -2.31
C THR A 33 9.19 6.14 -2.72
N TYR A 34 8.28 6.99 -2.24
CA TYR A 34 6.90 7.01 -2.73
C TYR A 34 6.84 7.29 -4.25
N ILE A 35 7.76 8.12 -4.76
CA ILE A 35 7.80 8.50 -6.18
C ILE A 35 8.07 7.27 -7.04
N GLU A 36 9.10 6.48 -6.73
CA GLU A 36 9.38 5.21 -7.42
C GLU A 36 8.19 4.25 -7.36
N ALA A 37 7.55 4.10 -6.18
CA ALA A 37 6.39 3.24 -6.05
C ALA A 37 5.23 3.69 -6.95
N LYS A 38 5.02 5.01 -7.03
CA LYS A 38 4.01 5.63 -7.90
C LYS A 38 4.31 5.37 -9.37
N GLU A 39 5.55 5.58 -9.82
CA GLU A 39 5.96 5.34 -11.20
C GLU A 39 5.75 3.88 -11.62
N ILE A 40 6.06 2.92 -10.74
CA ILE A 40 5.83 1.50 -11.00
C ILE A 40 4.33 1.20 -11.17
N ILE A 41 3.49 1.75 -10.28
CA ILE A 41 2.05 1.53 -10.32
C ILE A 41 1.43 2.16 -11.57
N GLU A 42 1.80 3.40 -11.88
CA GLU A 42 1.32 4.12 -13.07
C GLU A 42 1.83 3.47 -14.37
N GLY A 43 3.06 2.93 -14.37
CA GLY A 43 3.61 2.18 -15.50
C GLY A 43 2.87 0.88 -15.80
N LEU A 44 2.09 0.34 -14.86
CA LEU A 44 1.19 -0.79 -15.06
C LEU A 44 -0.23 -0.36 -15.52
N GLY A 45 -0.45 0.93 -15.74
CA GLY A 45 -1.77 1.48 -16.11
C GLY A 45 -2.75 1.59 -14.95
N MET A 46 -2.27 1.53 -13.70
CA MET A 46 -3.09 1.74 -12.50
C MET A 46 -2.90 3.17 -11.97
N HIS A 47 -3.96 3.78 -11.47
CA HIS A 47 -3.89 5.11 -10.87
C HIS A 47 -4.04 5.06 -9.35
N ILE A 48 -3.24 5.86 -8.66
CA ILE A 48 -3.36 6.02 -7.20
C ILE A 48 -4.43 7.07 -6.92
N LEU A 49 -5.60 6.62 -6.45
CA LEU A 49 -6.71 7.50 -6.07
C LEU A 49 -6.45 8.25 -4.76
N LYS A 50 -5.74 7.61 -3.83
CA LYS A 50 -5.46 8.21 -2.51
C LYS A 50 -4.23 7.58 -1.87
N THR A 51 -3.43 8.43 -1.23
CA THR A 51 -2.28 8.01 -0.42
C THR A 51 -2.54 8.37 1.04
N LYS A 52 -2.36 7.42 1.95
CA LYS A 52 -2.43 7.64 3.41
C LYS A 52 -1.11 7.20 4.04
N TYR A 53 -0.42 8.14 4.68
CA TYR A 53 0.78 7.85 5.47
C TYR A 53 0.34 7.32 6.84
N LEU A 54 0.68 6.06 7.14
CA LEU A 54 0.43 5.46 8.45
C LEU A 54 1.63 5.66 9.38
N SER A 55 2.83 5.72 8.83
CA SER A 55 4.06 6.06 9.57
C SER A 55 5.10 6.63 8.58
N PRO A 56 6.24 7.18 9.04
CA PRO A 56 7.27 7.72 8.15
C PRO A 56 7.72 6.73 7.06
N ASN A 57 7.65 5.43 7.37
CA ASN A 57 8.09 4.36 6.49
C ASN A 57 6.95 3.47 5.99
N LYS A 58 5.67 3.79 6.28
CA LYS A 58 4.51 2.98 5.87
C LYS A 58 3.47 3.84 5.19
N ILE A 59 3.16 3.47 3.95
CA ILE A 59 2.16 4.16 3.15
C ILE A 59 1.12 3.19 2.61
N LEU A 60 -0.14 3.59 2.73
CA LEU A 60 -1.28 2.90 2.17
C LEU A 60 -1.69 3.61 0.89
N LEU A 61 -1.63 2.91 -0.23
CA LEU A 61 -2.02 3.38 -1.54
C LEU A 61 -3.36 2.77 -1.92
N LYS A 62 -4.34 3.61 -2.23
CA LYS A 62 -5.62 3.20 -2.80
C LYS A 62 -5.50 3.29 -4.32
N LEU A 63 -5.73 2.18 -4.99
CA LEU A 63 -5.65 2.05 -6.44
C LEU A 63 -7.04 2.15 -7.07
N ASP A 64 -7.12 2.60 -8.30
CA ASP A 64 -8.35 2.65 -9.09
C ASP A 64 -8.85 1.27 -9.58
N THR A 65 -8.01 0.24 -9.44
CA THR A 65 -8.35 -1.16 -9.73
C THR A 65 -8.96 -1.87 -8.52
N LYS A 66 -9.64 -3.00 -8.77
CA LYS A 66 -10.09 -3.95 -7.72
C LYS A 66 -9.07 -5.02 -7.38
N ASP A 67 -8.10 -5.26 -8.28
CA ASP A 67 -7.04 -6.26 -8.11
C ASP A 67 -5.67 -5.59 -8.08
N MET A 68 -4.97 -5.76 -6.95
CA MET A 68 -3.64 -5.21 -6.72
C MET A 68 -2.51 -6.22 -6.97
N ARG A 69 -2.79 -7.45 -7.38
CA ARG A 69 -1.77 -8.51 -7.49
C ARG A 69 -0.61 -8.11 -8.41
N ALA A 70 -0.91 -7.53 -9.56
CA ALA A 70 0.10 -7.05 -10.51
C ALA A 70 0.97 -5.94 -9.89
N ALA A 71 0.35 -4.96 -9.22
CA ALA A 71 1.07 -3.90 -8.52
C ALA A 71 1.97 -4.47 -7.41
N ALA A 72 1.42 -5.35 -6.57
CA ALA A 72 2.15 -5.97 -5.46
C ALA A 72 3.35 -6.79 -5.94
N LEU A 73 3.16 -7.57 -7.01
CA LEU A 73 4.24 -8.34 -7.62
C LEU A 73 5.33 -7.42 -8.14
N LYS A 74 4.96 -6.41 -8.94
CA LYS A 74 5.94 -5.52 -9.57
C LYS A 74 6.71 -4.68 -8.56
N LEU A 75 6.04 -4.22 -7.50
CA LEU A 75 6.68 -3.52 -6.39
C LEU A 75 7.70 -4.43 -5.69
N THR A 76 7.35 -5.69 -5.45
CA THR A 76 8.25 -6.67 -4.83
C THR A 76 9.46 -6.96 -5.72
N GLU A 77 9.27 -7.13 -7.04
CA GLU A 77 10.37 -7.28 -8.01
C GLU A 77 11.33 -6.08 -8.00
N ASN A 78 10.82 -4.89 -7.73
CA ASN A 78 11.61 -3.65 -7.62
C ASN A 78 12.16 -3.38 -6.21
N GLY A 79 12.07 -4.37 -5.31
CA GLY A 79 12.64 -4.32 -3.97
C GLY A 79 11.80 -3.58 -2.93
N PHE A 80 10.53 -3.29 -3.21
CA PHE A 80 9.61 -2.77 -2.19
C PHE A 80 9.11 -3.89 -1.28
N LEU A 81 9.02 -3.58 0.01
CA LEU A 81 8.41 -4.48 0.99
C LEU A 81 6.89 -4.24 1.01
N VAL A 82 6.14 -5.11 0.33
CA VAL A 82 4.67 -5.12 0.41
C VAL A 82 4.26 -5.75 1.73
N VAL A 83 3.72 -4.93 2.63
CA VAL A 83 3.32 -5.36 3.97
C VAL A 83 1.97 -6.06 3.93
N LYS A 84 1.03 -5.53 3.14
CA LYS A 84 -0.31 -6.08 3.03
C LYS A 84 -1.04 -5.56 1.80
N GLY A 85 -1.79 -6.43 1.13
CA GLY A 85 -2.74 -6.02 0.11
C GLY A 85 -4.16 -6.31 0.54
N TYR A 86 -5.08 -5.40 0.24
CA TYR A 86 -6.51 -5.52 0.46
C TYR A 86 -7.23 -5.42 -0.89
N ASN A 87 -7.73 -6.54 -1.39
CA ASN A 87 -8.56 -6.55 -2.60
C ASN A 87 -9.95 -6.00 -2.27
N ALA A 88 -10.55 -5.35 -3.26
CA ALA A 88 -11.95 -4.94 -3.19
C ALA A 88 -12.83 -6.18 -3.41
N VAL A 89 -13.12 -6.92 -2.34
CA VAL A 89 -14.07 -8.04 -2.39
C VAL A 89 -15.47 -7.47 -2.24
N LEU A 90 -16.24 -7.51 -3.32
CA LEU A 90 -17.70 -7.35 -3.27
C LEU A 90 -18.25 -8.58 -2.55
N PHE A 91 -18.68 -8.40 -1.30
CA PHE A 91 -19.75 -9.24 -0.74
C PHE A 91 -21.08 -8.72 -1.26
#